data_AF-A0A928Z1T0-F1
#
_entry.id   AF-A0A928Z1T0-F1
#
_cell.length_a   1.000
_cell.length_b   1.000
_cell.length_c   1.000
_cell.angle_alpha   90.00
_cell.angle_beta   90.00
_cell.angle_gamma   90.00
#
_symmetry.space_group_name_H-M   'P 1'
#
loop_
_entity.id
_entity.type
_entity.pdbx_description
1 polymer ?
#
loop_
_entity_poly.entity_id
_entity_poly.type
_entity_poly.pdbx_seq_one_letter_code
_entity_poly.pdbx_strand_id
1 'polypeptide(L)'
;MQDFSQLLKENIDRIKTDWADAVASDRQIRSADTLSRTAIEDHIDDVLLAMSVSLSQTEGDDDATIAKASLSHGVLRATQGFDPSEIAQEYHLLRKTIFNIIRSELLTGTPEELFRAVSVIDSVIDLAISKCFKSYVAERLHELEQVRNQLGITVSELKRLARSSEDNLSILAHELKTPLTSIIGYADLFLRQSRQETRDSVGSLEHIEQVLRGGRRLLHLINDALELSRYEAGKMQVIPEAINLQSLIAAVLDLVQPLISDRDLQLMTDLDDAPEEVITDPFRLQQVLTNLVSNAIRYTETG
;
A
#
# COMPACT_ATOMS: atom_id res chain seq x y z
N MET A 1 -44.02 -11.48 46.39
CA MET A 1 -43.51 -10.68 45.27
C MET A 1 -42.31 -11.41 44.73
N GLN A 2 -42.34 -11.84 43.48
CA GLN A 2 -41.19 -12.51 42.87
C GLN A 2 -40.11 -11.47 42.57
N ASP A 3 -38.88 -11.77 42.99
CA ASP A 3 -37.73 -10.94 42.68
C ASP A 3 -37.06 -11.42 41.38
N PHE A 4 -37.59 -10.96 40.25
CA PHE A 4 -37.02 -11.26 38.93
C PHE A 4 -35.61 -10.69 38.75
N SER A 5 -35.22 -9.66 39.53
CA SER A 5 -33.84 -9.16 39.52
C SER A 5 -32.89 -10.20 40.09
N GLN A 6 -33.21 -10.74 41.26
CA GLN A 6 -32.41 -11.76 41.91
C GLN A 6 -32.36 -13.04 41.07
N LEU A 7 -33.50 -13.45 40.49
CA LEU A 7 -33.57 -14.61 39.60
C LEU A 7 -32.63 -14.44 38.39
N LEU A 8 -32.61 -13.27 37.76
CA LEU A 8 -31.74 -13.02 36.61
C LEU A 8 -30.26 -13.05 37.04
N LYS A 9 -29.91 -12.41 38.18
CA LYS A 9 -28.54 -12.41 38.73
C LYS A 9 -28.02 -13.83 38.98
N GLU A 10 -28.84 -14.69 39.57
CA GLU A 10 -28.46 -16.08 39.87
C GLU A 10 -28.28 -16.94 38.61
N ASN A 11 -28.85 -16.52 37.48
CA ASN A 11 -28.81 -17.27 36.22
C ASN A 11 -27.91 -16.63 35.14
N ILE A 12 -27.15 -15.56 35.41
CA ILE A 12 -26.31 -14.88 34.40
C ILE A 12 -25.37 -15.85 33.70
N ASP A 13 -24.59 -16.63 34.45
CA ASP A 13 -23.61 -17.55 33.86
C ASP A 13 -24.28 -18.64 33.01
N ARG A 14 -25.46 -19.10 33.44
CA ARG A 14 -26.25 -20.07 32.67
C ARG A 14 -26.80 -19.44 31.39
N ILE A 15 -27.35 -18.22 31.47
CA ILE A 15 -27.85 -17.48 30.31
C ILE A 15 -26.72 -17.26 29.30
N LYS A 16 -25.57 -16.76 29.76
CA LYS A 16 -24.37 -16.56 28.93
C LYS A 16 -23.95 -17.86 28.24
N THR A 17 -23.86 -18.95 29.00
CA THR A 17 -23.45 -20.27 28.51
C THR A 17 -24.41 -20.78 27.43
N ASP A 18 -25.70 -20.84 27.75
CA ASP A 18 -26.75 -21.35 26.86
C ASP A 18 -26.90 -20.47 25.60
N TRP A 19 -26.71 -19.15 25.74
CA TRP A 19 -26.73 -18.21 24.63
C TRP A 19 -25.53 -18.38 23.70
N ALA A 20 -24.31 -18.47 24.25
CA ALA A 20 -23.10 -18.66 23.43
C ALA A 20 -23.14 -19.99 22.66
N ASP A 21 -23.63 -21.06 23.30
CA ASP A 21 -23.84 -22.35 22.64
C ASP A 21 -24.91 -22.28 21.55
N ALA A 22 -25.98 -21.50 21.76
CA ALA A 22 -27.00 -21.24 20.74
C ALA A 22 -26.44 -20.45 19.55
N VAL A 23 -25.65 -19.39 19.80
CA VAL A 23 -25.00 -18.59 18.75
C VAL A 23 -24.03 -19.43 17.94
N ALA A 24 -23.16 -20.21 18.61
CA ALA A 24 -22.20 -21.09 17.95
C ALA A 24 -22.84 -22.22 17.12
N SER A 25 -24.09 -22.58 17.42
CA SER A 25 -24.82 -23.64 16.72
C SER A 25 -25.80 -23.11 15.67
N ASP A 26 -26.02 -21.79 15.60
CA ASP A 26 -26.99 -21.18 14.69
C ASP A 26 -26.40 -21.00 13.29
N ARG A 27 -26.96 -21.74 12.32
CA ARG A 27 -26.52 -21.70 10.91
C ARG A 27 -26.73 -20.33 10.23
N GLN A 28 -27.48 -19.43 10.85
CA GLN A 28 -27.68 -18.06 10.37
C GLN A 28 -26.57 -17.11 10.84
N ILE A 29 -25.76 -17.49 11.83
CA ILE A 29 -24.65 -16.70 12.36
C ILE A 29 -23.34 -17.36 11.92
N ARG A 30 -23.02 -17.26 10.64
CA ARG A 30 -21.83 -17.90 10.04
C ARG A 30 -20.54 -17.30 10.58
N SER A 31 -20.57 -16.00 10.91
CA SER A 31 -19.41 -15.31 11.49
C SER A 31 -18.95 -15.93 12.82
N ALA A 32 -19.86 -16.60 13.55
CA ALA A 32 -19.53 -17.29 14.80
C ALA A 32 -18.76 -18.61 14.62
N ASP A 33 -18.82 -19.26 13.45
CA ASP A 33 -18.19 -20.57 13.19
C ASP A 33 -16.67 -20.56 13.44
N THR A 34 -16.04 -19.39 13.31
CA THR A 34 -14.59 -19.21 13.44
C THR A 34 -14.16 -18.63 14.78
N LEU A 35 -15.11 -18.27 15.64
CA LEU A 35 -14.83 -17.63 16.92
C LEU A 35 -14.66 -18.64 18.05
N SER A 36 -13.80 -18.31 19.02
CA SER A 36 -13.78 -19.02 20.29
C SER A 36 -15.04 -18.70 21.09
N ARG A 37 -15.41 -19.61 22.01
CA ARG A 37 -16.52 -19.38 22.95
C ARG A 37 -16.39 -18.04 23.69
N THR A 38 -15.20 -17.71 24.18
CA THR A 38 -14.93 -16.45 24.87
C THR A 38 -15.13 -15.22 23.99
N ALA A 39 -14.89 -15.33 22.68
CA ALA A 39 -15.10 -14.25 21.72
C ALA A 39 -16.57 -14.07 21.33
N ILE A 40 -17.39 -15.12 21.51
CA ILE A 40 -18.85 -15.06 21.40
C ILE A 40 -19.42 -14.44 22.68
N GLU A 41 -19.00 -14.94 23.85
CA GLU A 41 -19.47 -14.50 25.18
C GLU A 41 -19.28 -12.98 25.42
N ASP A 42 -18.12 -12.44 25.05
CA ASP A 42 -17.82 -11.00 25.04
C ASP A 42 -18.31 -10.24 26.31
N HIS A 43 -19.04 -9.13 26.12
CA HIS A 43 -19.54 -8.24 27.18
C HIS A 43 -21.03 -8.50 27.50
N ILE A 44 -21.56 -9.68 27.16
CA ILE A 44 -22.98 -9.97 27.38
C ILE A 44 -23.36 -9.97 28.87
N ASP A 45 -22.40 -10.29 29.74
CA ASP A 45 -22.57 -10.24 31.19
C ASP A 45 -22.98 -8.84 31.67
N ASP A 46 -22.42 -7.79 31.08
CA ASP A 46 -22.75 -6.41 31.47
C ASP A 46 -24.19 -6.05 31.07
N VAL A 47 -24.68 -6.57 29.93
CA VAL A 47 -26.07 -6.40 29.49
C VAL A 47 -27.02 -7.14 30.45
N LEU A 48 -26.68 -8.37 30.83
CA LEU A 48 -27.47 -9.17 31.77
C LEU A 48 -27.47 -8.57 33.19
N LEU A 49 -26.33 -8.06 33.64
CA LEU A 49 -26.21 -7.34 34.92
C LEU A 49 -27.10 -6.10 34.92
N ALA A 50 -27.02 -5.27 33.87
CA ALA A 50 -27.83 -4.07 33.80
C ALA A 50 -29.34 -4.36 33.70
N MET A 51 -29.72 -5.42 32.96
CA MET A 51 -31.10 -5.91 32.94
C MET A 51 -31.58 -6.31 34.34
N SER A 52 -30.72 -6.96 35.13
CA SER A 52 -31.07 -7.33 36.50
C SER A 52 -31.28 -6.11 37.39
N VAL A 53 -30.48 -5.06 37.24
CA VAL A 53 -30.64 -3.83 38.04
C VAL A 53 -31.93 -3.09 37.63
N SER A 54 -32.22 -3.01 36.33
CA SER A 54 -33.46 -2.43 35.81
C SER A 54 -34.73 -3.15 36.29
N LEU A 55 -34.65 -4.47 36.54
CA LEU A 55 -35.75 -5.24 37.15
C LEU A 55 -35.93 -4.93 38.65
N SER A 56 -34.86 -4.53 39.36
CA SER A 56 -34.90 -4.20 40.79
C SER A 56 -35.43 -2.80 41.08
N GLN A 57 -35.18 -1.84 40.19
CA GLN A 57 -35.58 -0.45 40.35
C GLN A 57 -36.85 -0.14 39.56
N THR A 58 -37.61 0.87 39.99
CA THR A 58 -38.84 1.29 39.30
C THR A 58 -38.58 2.31 38.19
N GLU A 59 -37.50 3.11 38.23
CA GLU A 59 -37.16 4.08 37.18
C GLU A 59 -35.64 4.42 37.16
N GLY A 60 -34.98 4.26 36.00
CA GLY A 60 -34.30 5.39 35.36
C GLY A 60 -32.77 5.55 35.33
N ASP A 61 -31.93 4.78 36.03
CA ASP A 61 -30.50 5.18 36.20
C ASP A 61 -29.43 4.26 35.54
N ASP A 62 -29.80 3.16 34.86
CA ASP A 62 -28.83 2.18 34.32
C ASP A 62 -28.52 2.31 32.81
N ASP A 63 -29.13 3.27 32.12
CA ASP A 63 -28.94 3.52 30.69
C ASP A 63 -27.45 3.69 30.32
N ALA A 64 -26.65 4.26 31.22
CA ALA A 64 -25.23 4.49 31.00
C ALA A 64 -24.40 3.20 30.95
N THR A 65 -24.72 2.22 31.82
CA THR A 65 -24.02 0.93 31.87
C THR A 65 -24.41 0.07 30.67
N ILE A 66 -25.71 0.00 30.34
CA ILE A 66 -26.22 -0.68 29.14
C ILE A 66 -25.58 -0.07 27.89
N ALA A 67 -25.51 1.26 27.83
CA ALA A 67 -24.89 1.95 26.69
C ALA A 67 -23.43 1.58 26.52
N LYS A 68 -22.63 1.54 27.60
CA LYS A 68 -21.19 1.26 27.49
C LYS A 68 -20.90 -0.17 27.01
N ALA A 69 -21.56 -1.17 27.60
CA ALA A 69 -21.39 -2.57 27.21
C ALA A 69 -21.82 -2.82 25.78
N SER A 70 -23.01 -2.32 25.42
CA SER A 70 -23.58 -2.51 24.08
C SER A 70 -22.80 -1.75 23.00
N LEU A 71 -22.17 -0.62 23.33
CA LEU A 71 -21.25 0.08 22.41
C LEU A 71 -19.98 -0.75 22.14
N SER A 72 -19.45 -1.43 23.16
CA SER A 72 -18.24 -2.26 23.00
C SER A 72 -18.53 -3.50 22.14
N HIS A 73 -19.71 -4.10 22.36
CA HIS A 73 -20.18 -5.25 21.60
C HIS A 73 -20.30 -4.96 20.10
N GLY A 74 -20.89 -3.82 19.73
CA GLY A 74 -21.05 -3.44 18.32
C GLY A 74 -19.72 -3.20 17.58
N VAL A 75 -18.74 -2.57 18.24
CA VAL A 75 -17.37 -2.45 17.69
C VAL A 75 -16.76 -3.83 17.49
N LEU A 76 -16.85 -4.72 18.48
CA LEU A 76 -16.27 -6.05 18.37
C LEU A 76 -16.90 -6.85 17.22
N ARG A 77 -18.23 -6.85 17.09
CA ARG A 77 -18.93 -7.54 16.01
C ARG A 77 -18.56 -6.99 14.63
N ALA A 78 -18.29 -5.69 14.51
CA ALA A 78 -17.73 -5.12 13.28
C ALA A 78 -16.34 -5.72 12.97
N THR A 79 -15.43 -5.75 13.94
CA THR A 79 -14.08 -6.31 13.73
C THR A 79 -14.09 -7.82 13.45
N GLN A 80 -15.08 -8.54 13.96
CA GLN A 80 -15.23 -9.99 13.80
C GLN A 80 -15.95 -10.39 12.50
N GLY A 81 -16.40 -9.43 11.69
CA GLY A 81 -17.00 -9.74 10.39
C GLY A 81 -18.50 -9.97 10.40
N PHE A 82 -19.19 -9.71 11.52
CA PHE A 82 -20.64 -9.96 11.60
C PHE A 82 -21.42 -9.06 10.67
N ASP A 83 -22.50 -9.63 10.12
CA ASP A 83 -23.51 -8.87 9.39
C ASP A 83 -24.60 -8.31 10.34
N PRO A 84 -25.28 -7.21 9.97
CA PRO A 84 -26.41 -6.68 10.73
C PRO A 84 -27.49 -7.70 11.07
N SER A 85 -27.79 -8.62 10.14
CA SER A 85 -28.78 -9.68 10.38
C SER A 85 -28.30 -10.72 11.39
N GLU A 86 -26.99 -10.99 11.45
CA GLU A 86 -26.41 -11.92 12.41
C GLU A 86 -26.47 -11.34 13.83
N ILE A 87 -26.15 -10.04 13.98
CA ILE A 87 -26.29 -9.32 15.25
C ILE A 87 -27.75 -9.33 15.72
N ALA A 88 -28.71 -9.09 14.81
CA ALA A 88 -30.12 -9.16 15.15
C ALA A 88 -30.55 -10.57 15.60
N GLN A 89 -30.04 -11.60 14.93
CA GLN A 89 -30.30 -13.00 15.29
C GLN A 89 -29.68 -13.36 16.65
N GLU A 90 -28.48 -12.85 16.93
CA GLU A 90 -27.80 -13.03 18.21
C GLU A 90 -28.60 -12.47 19.39
N TYR A 91 -29.15 -11.27 19.28
CA TYR A 91 -30.05 -10.70 20.29
C TYR A 91 -31.40 -11.42 20.36
N HIS A 92 -31.89 -11.95 19.23
CA HIS A 92 -33.08 -12.82 19.24
C HIS A 92 -32.84 -14.09 20.06
N LEU A 93 -31.69 -14.75 19.87
CA LEU A 93 -31.28 -15.91 20.67
C LEU A 93 -31.13 -15.54 22.15
N LEU A 94 -30.53 -14.39 22.47
CA LEU A 94 -30.40 -13.91 23.85
C LEU A 94 -31.77 -13.78 24.51
N ARG A 95 -32.71 -13.10 23.85
CA ARG A 95 -34.09 -12.92 24.34
C ARG A 95 -34.74 -14.27 24.61
N LYS A 96 -34.63 -15.21 23.67
CA LYS A 96 -35.18 -16.56 23.77
C LYS A 96 -34.56 -17.33 24.94
N THR A 97 -33.25 -17.25 25.13
CA THR A 97 -32.53 -17.93 26.22
C THR A 97 -32.96 -17.39 27.59
N ILE A 98 -33.04 -16.06 27.74
CA ILE A 98 -33.51 -15.42 28.98
C ILE A 98 -34.92 -15.93 29.33
N PHE A 99 -35.89 -15.80 28.41
CA PHE A 99 -37.27 -16.20 28.67
C PHE A 99 -37.44 -17.70 28.91
N ASN A 100 -36.64 -18.56 28.28
CA ASN A 100 -36.67 -19.99 28.54
C ASN A 100 -36.23 -20.32 29.97
N ILE A 101 -35.21 -19.62 30.49
CA ILE A 101 -34.67 -19.86 31.83
C ILE A 101 -35.63 -19.39 32.92
N ILE A 102 -36.24 -18.21 32.77
CA ILE A 102 -37.16 -17.64 33.77
C ILE A 102 -38.62 -18.09 33.62
N ARG A 103 -38.91 -18.99 32.66
CA ARG A 103 -40.27 -19.36 32.26
C ARG A 103 -41.11 -19.89 33.42
N SER A 104 -40.53 -20.78 34.24
CA SER A 104 -41.22 -21.40 35.37
C SER A 104 -41.71 -20.36 36.37
N GLU A 105 -40.84 -19.40 36.69
CA GLU A 105 -41.09 -18.34 37.65
C GLU A 105 -42.13 -17.37 37.08
N LEU A 106 -42.00 -16.96 35.82
CA LEU A 106 -42.99 -16.10 35.14
C LEU A 106 -44.42 -16.68 35.20
N LEU A 107 -44.58 -18.01 35.09
CA LEU A 107 -45.90 -18.67 35.15
C LEU A 107 -46.52 -18.71 36.55
N THR A 108 -45.72 -18.46 37.59
CA THR A 108 -46.17 -18.45 38.99
C THR A 108 -46.38 -17.04 39.56
N GLY A 109 -45.93 -16.01 38.84
CA GLY A 109 -46.11 -14.60 39.19
C GLY A 109 -47.51 -14.07 38.90
N THR A 110 -47.80 -12.88 39.43
CA THR A 110 -49.03 -12.14 39.08
C THR A 110 -48.95 -11.58 37.66
N PRO A 111 -50.10 -11.30 36.99
CA PRO A 111 -50.09 -10.68 35.67
C PRO A 111 -49.30 -9.37 35.62
N GLU A 112 -49.37 -8.56 36.68
CA GLU A 112 -48.63 -7.29 36.79
C GLU A 112 -47.11 -7.51 36.85
N GLU A 113 -46.66 -8.45 37.68
CA GLU A 113 -45.25 -8.84 37.75
C GLU A 113 -44.74 -9.38 36.41
N LEU A 114 -45.55 -10.21 35.72
CA LEU A 114 -45.25 -10.72 34.39
C LEU A 114 -45.09 -9.60 33.36
N PHE A 115 -46.07 -8.70 33.25
CA PHE A 115 -46.03 -7.57 32.31
C PHE A 115 -44.83 -6.66 32.57
N ARG A 116 -44.53 -6.38 33.85
CA ARG A 116 -43.35 -5.59 34.22
C ARG A 116 -42.06 -6.27 33.79
N ALA A 117 -41.88 -7.55 34.11
CA ALA A 117 -40.66 -8.28 33.77
C ALA A 117 -40.41 -8.33 32.26
N VAL A 118 -41.45 -8.68 31.48
CA VAL A 118 -41.36 -8.71 30.01
C VAL A 118 -41.04 -7.33 29.44
N SER A 119 -41.74 -6.29 29.88
CA SER A 119 -41.54 -4.92 29.40
C SER A 119 -40.12 -4.41 29.66
N VAL A 120 -39.57 -4.67 30.85
CA VAL A 120 -38.19 -4.27 31.20
C VAL A 120 -37.17 -5.04 30.36
N ILE A 121 -37.30 -6.37 30.24
CA ILE A 121 -36.39 -7.20 29.45
C ILE A 121 -36.38 -6.74 27.99
N ASP A 122 -37.56 -6.54 27.40
CA ASP A 122 -37.68 -6.10 26.01
C ASP A 122 -37.07 -4.70 25.82
N SER A 123 -37.34 -3.77 26.73
CA SER A 123 -36.79 -2.40 26.65
C SER A 123 -35.26 -2.37 26.75
N VAL A 124 -34.68 -3.19 27.64
CA VAL A 124 -33.22 -3.28 27.81
C VAL A 124 -32.57 -3.92 26.57
N ILE A 125 -33.17 -4.97 26.01
CA ILE A 125 -32.67 -5.61 24.77
C ILE A 125 -32.75 -4.63 23.60
N ASP A 126 -33.86 -3.91 23.43
CA ASP A 126 -34.03 -2.95 22.34
C ASP A 126 -33.03 -1.79 22.47
N LEU A 127 -32.75 -1.32 23.69
CA LEU A 127 -31.69 -0.34 23.95
C LEU A 127 -30.31 -0.90 23.60
N ALA A 128 -30.01 -2.13 24.00
CA ALA A 128 -28.74 -2.79 23.71
C ALA A 128 -28.51 -2.94 22.20
N ILE A 129 -29.52 -3.42 21.48
CA ILE A 129 -29.54 -3.52 20.01
C ILE A 129 -29.23 -2.15 19.39
N SER A 130 -29.93 -1.09 19.80
CA SER A 130 -29.75 0.26 19.27
C SER A 130 -28.32 0.79 19.46
N LYS A 131 -27.74 0.59 20.64
CA LYS A 131 -26.36 1.02 20.95
C LYS A 131 -25.30 0.18 20.23
N CYS A 132 -25.53 -1.13 20.13
CA CYS A 132 -24.70 -2.05 19.35
C CYS A 132 -24.69 -1.66 17.87
N PHE A 133 -25.85 -1.46 17.25
CA PHE A 133 -25.91 -1.03 15.85
C PHE A 133 -25.25 0.32 15.61
N LYS A 134 -25.42 1.28 16.52
CA LYS A 134 -24.79 2.60 16.40
C LYS A 134 -23.27 2.50 16.37
N SER A 135 -22.67 1.71 17.27
CA SER A 135 -21.22 1.51 17.34
C SER A 135 -20.70 0.67 16.19
N TYR A 136 -21.40 -0.41 15.83
CA TYR A 136 -21.10 -1.24 14.66
C TYR A 136 -21.00 -0.42 13.37
N VAL A 137 -22.02 0.41 13.10
CA VAL A 137 -22.04 1.26 11.90
C VAL A 137 -20.93 2.30 11.93
N ALA A 138 -20.66 2.90 13.09
CA ALA A 138 -19.58 3.87 13.24
C ALA A 138 -18.21 3.24 12.94
N GLU A 139 -17.96 2.03 13.45
CA GLU A 139 -16.71 1.30 13.20
C GLU A 139 -16.56 0.92 11.73
N ARG A 140 -17.61 0.36 11.11
CA ARG A 140 -17.60 0.03 9.68
C ARG A 140 -17.40 1.24 8.78
N LEU A 141 -17.99 2.38 9.13
CA LEU A 141 -17.79 3.61 8.39
C LEU A 141 -16.34 4.11 8.52
N HIS A 142 -15.76 3.98 9.73
CA HIS A 142 -14.36 4.33 9.96
C HIS A 142 -13.41 3.47 9.12
N GLU A 143 -13.60 2.14 9.10
CA GLU A 143 -12.83 1.21 8.26
C GLU A 143 -12.94 1.59 6.76
N LEU A 144 -14.15 1.87 6.28
CA LEU A 144 -14.39 2.27 4.90
C LEU A 144 -13.68 3.58 4.54
N GLU A 145 -13.67 4.56 5.44
CA GLU A 145 -12.97 5.82 5.24
C GLU A 145 -11.45 5.63 5.17
N GLN A 146 -10.89 4.77 6.04
CA GLN A 146 -9.47 4.44 6.01
C GLN A 146 -9.07 3.79 4.66
N VAL A 147 -9.83 2.78 4.21
CA VAL A 147 -9.58 2.11 2.93
C VAL A 147 -9.71 3.09 1.77
N ARG A 148 -10.73 3.97 1.78
CA ARG A 148 -10.92 5.00 0.75
C ARG A 148 -9.74 5.97 0.70
N ASN A 149 -9.25 6.43 1.85
CA ASN A 149 -8.12 7.34 1.92
C ASN A 149 -6.84 6.68 1.40
N GLN A 150 -6.59 5.44 1.79
CA GLN A 150 -5.45 4.67 1.29
C GLN A 150 -5.52 4.49 -0.24
N LEU A 151 -6.70 4.19 -0.78
CA LEU A 151 -6.91 4.11 -2.23
C LEU A 151 -6.62 5.44 -2.92
N GLY A 152 -7.04 6.56 -2.33
CA GLY A 152 -6.77 7.91 -2.84
C GLY A 152 -5.27 8.23 -2.93
N ILE A 153 -4.51 7.87 -1.90
CA ILE A 153 -3.05 8.03 -1.86
C ILE A 153 -2.40 7.19 -2.98
N THR A 154 -2.71 5.90 -3.04
CA THR A 154 -2.16 4.97 -4.05
C THR A 154 -2.44 5.44 -5.48
N VAL A 155 -3.68 5.90 -5.76
CA VAL A 155 -4.05 6.42 -7.08
C VAL A 155 -3.26 7.69 -7.43
N SER A 156 -3.04 8.58 -6.46
CA SER A 156 -2.24 9.79 -6.65
C SER A 156 -0.78 9.46 -6.99
N GLU A 157 -0.19 8.51 -6.27
CA GLU A 157 1.18 8.04 -6.53
C GLU A 157 1.32 7.39 -7.90
N LEU A 158 0.38 6.51 -8.28
CA LEU A 158 0.37 5.90 -9.61
C LEU A 158 0.26 6.94 -10.73
N LYS A 159 -0.58 7.97 -10.56
CA LYS A 159 -0.67 9.07 -11.52
C LYS A 159 0.63 9.86 -11.62
N ARG A 160 1.31 10.10 -10.50
CA ARG A 160 2.61 10.78 -10.48
C ARG A 160 3.67 9.97 -11.23
N LEU A 161 3.74 8.66 -10.98
CA LEU A 161 4.67 7.75 -11.66
C LEU A 161 4.38 7.69 -13.17
N ALA A 162 3.10 7.57 -13.55
CA ALA A 162 2.70 7.54 -14.96
C ALA A 162 3.10 8.84 -15.69
N ARG A 163 2.87 10.01 -15.09
CA ARG A 163 3.31 11.30 -15.66
C ARG A 163 4.82 11.39 -15.81
N SER A 164 5.56 10.98 -14.79
CA SER A 164 7.03 10.95 -14.86
C SER A 164 7.54 10.05 -16.00
N SER A 165 6.88 8.92 -16.24
CA SER A 165 7.21 8.02 -17.35
C SER A 165 6.89 8.66 -18.72
N GLU A 166 5.76 9.36 -18.83
CA GLU A 166 5.40 10.12 -20.04
C GLU A 166 6.42 11.24 -20.34
N ASP A 167 6.82 11.99 -19.32
CA ASP A 167 7.85 13.04 -19.44
C ASP A 167 9.20 12.45 -19.89
N ASN A 168 9.62 11.32 -19.30
CA ASN A 168 10.84 10.61 -19.70
C ASN A 168 10.79 10.18 -21.18
N LEU A 169 9.67 9.61 -21.63
CA LEU A 169 9.49 9.21 -23.03
C LEU A 169 9.51 10.41 -23.99
N SER A 170 8.91 11.53 -23.60
CA SER A 170 8.91 12.77 -24.39
C SER A 170 10.32 13.33 -24.56
N ILE A 171 11.11 13.34 -23.49
CA ILE A 171 12.52 13.76 -23.52
C ILE A 171 13.33 12.85 -24.45
N LEU A 172 13.18 11.53 -24.32
CA LEU A 172 13.85 10.57 -25.20
C LEU A 172 13.49 10.80 -26.67
N ALA A 173 12.22 11.02 -26.99
CA ALA A 173 11.79 11.29 -28.36
C ALA A 173 12.44 12.57 -28.93
N HIS A 174 12.54 13.63 -28.14
CA HIS A 174 13.20 14.88 -28.56
C HIS A 174 14.71 14.67 -28.79
N GLU A 175 15.39 14.00 -27.85
CA GLU A 175 16.82 13.74 -27.95
C GLU A 175 17.17 12.84 -29.13
N LEU A 176 16.31 11.88 -29.50
CA LEU A 176 16.50 11.04 -30.69
C LEU A 176 16.24 11.80 -32.01
N LYS A 177 15.27 12.71 -32.02
CA LYS A 177 14.90 13.48 -33.24
C LYS A 177 16.04 14.35 -33.74
N THR A 178 16.79 14.99 -32.85
CA THR A 178 17.89 15.90 -33.20
C THR A 178 19.02 15.21 -34.00
N PRO A 179 19.70 14.17 -33.51
CA PRO A 179 20.74 13.46 -34.26
C PRO A 179 20.19 12.79 -35.52
N LEU A 180 18.95 12.25 -35.49
CA LEU A 180 18.33 11.67 -36.67
C LEU A 180 18.11 12.73 -37.79
N THR A 181 17.67 13.93 -37.42
CA THR A 181 17.51 15.05 -38.37
C THR A 181 18.86 15.44 -38.97
N SER A 182 19.93 15.48 -38.16
CA SER A 182 21.29 15.72 -38.65
C SER A 182 21.76 14.62 -39.61
N ILE A 183 21.59 13.34 -39.26
CA ILE A 183 21.96 12.20 -40.14
C ILE A 183 21.27 12.32 -41.50
N ILE A 184 19.94 12.54 -41.51
CA ILE A 184 19.16 12.67 -42.75
C ILE A 184 19.64 13.87 -43.56
N GLY A 185 19.88 15.02 -42.93
CA GLY A 185 20.35 16.22 -43.60
C GLY A 185 21.71 16.05 -44.29
N TYR A 186 22.70 15.48 -43.59
CA TYR A 186 24.03 15.25 -44.17
C TYR A 186 24.04 14.16 -45.23
N ALA A 187 23.23 13.10 -45.07
CA ALA A 187 23.06 12.08 -46.10
C ALA A 187 22.42 12.66 -47.37
N ASP A 188 21.44 13.56 -47.26
CA ASP A 188 20.83 14.24 -48.40
C ASP A 188 21.83 15.19 -49.11
N LEU A 189 22.63 15.94 -48.35
CA LEU A 189 23.70 16.78 -48.91
C LEU A 189 24.74 15.95 -49.67
N PHE A 190 25.16 14.82 -49.11
CA PHE A 190 26.07 13.87 -49.76
C PHE A 190 25.48 13.32 -51.06
N LEU A 191 24.22 12.88 -51.05
CA LEU A 191 23.54 12.38 -52.24
C LEU A 191 23.42 13.45 -53.35
N ARG A 192 23.18 14.71 -52.99
CA ARG A 192 23.12 15.83 -53.95
C ARG A 192 24.49 16.11 -54.56
N GLN A 193 25.56 16.12 -53.75
CA GLN A 193 26.93 16.32 -54.26
C GLN A 193 27.37 15.16 -55.17
N SER A 194 27.08 13.91 -54.78
CA SER A 194 27.41 12.73 -55.59
C SER A 194 26.69 12.72 -56.95
N ARG A 195 25.51 13.33 -57.07
CA ARG A 195 24.75 13.43 -58.33
C ARG A 195 25.23 14.55 -59.26
N GLN A 196 26.01 15.52 -58.77
CA GLN A 196 26.50 16.66 -59.55
C GLN A 196 27.85 16.41 -60.26
N GLU A 197 28.41 15.19 -60.21
CA GLU A 197 29.72 14.80 -60.82
C GLU A 197 30.93 15.68 -60.41
N THR A 198 30.79 16.52 -59.39
CA THR A 198 31.89 17.31 -58.82
C THR A 198 32.78 16.40 -57.96
N ARG A 199 33.99 16.07 -58.46
CA ARG A 199 35.00 15.24 -57.75
C ARG A 199 35.70 15.99 -56.59
N ASP A 200 34.98 16.76 -55.79
CA ASP A 200 35.55 17.31 -54.55
C ASP A 200 35.39 16.29 -53.42
N SER A 201 36.38 15.40 -53.33
CA SER A 201 36.47 14.32 -52.34
C SER A 201 36.37 14.83 -50.89
N VAL A 202 36.83 16.07 -50.65
CA VAL A 202 36.93 16.67 -49.31
C VAL A 202 35.56 17.03 -48.74
N GLY A 203 34.68 17.68 -49.51
CA GLY A 203 33.31 18.00 -49.06
C GLY A 203 32.44 16.76 -48.85
N SER A 204 32.67 15.71 -49.65
CA SER A 204 32.00 14.41 -49.51
C SER A 204 32.40 13.68 -48.22
N LEU A 205 33.66 13.77 -47.79
CA LEU A 205 34.15 13.18 -46.54
C LEU A 205 33.58 13.87 -45.31
N GLU A 206 33.46 15.20 -45.31
CA GLU A 206 32.88 15.96 -44.20
C GLU A 206 31.40 15.57 -43.93
N HIS A 207 30.59 15.39 -44.97
CA HIS A 207 29.20 14.94 -44.81
C HIS A 207 29.11 13.51 -44.25
N ILE A 208 29.98 12.60 -44.70
CA ILE A 208 30.06 11.24 -44.16
C ILE A 208 30.44 11.25 -42.67
N GLU A 209 31.42 12.08 -42.28
CA GLU A 209 31.78 12.23 -40.88
C GLU A 209 30.62 12.74 -40.03
N GLN A 210 29.83 13.69 -40.54
CA GLN A 210 28.68 14.20 -39.80
C GLN A 210 27.55 13.17 -39.68
N VAL A 211 27.31 12.35 -40.71
CA VAL A 211 26.42 11.19 -40.64
C VAL A 211 26.90 10.20 -39.57
N LEU A 212 28.18 9.87 -39.55
CA LEU A 212 28.77 8.98 -38.55
C LEU A 212 28.67 9.54 -37.12
N ARG A 213 28.92 10.85 -36.94
CA ARG A 213 28.74 11.56 -35.67
C ARG A 213 27.29 11.48 -35.19
N GLY A 214 26.33 11.77 -36.06
CA GLY A 214 24.90 11.66 -35.74
C GLY A 214 24.49 10.23 -35.37
N GLY A 215 24.95 9.23 -36.13
CA GLY A 215 24.66 7.82 -35.87
C GLY A 215 25.21 7.32 -34.53
N ARG A 216 26.44 7.72 -34.17
CA ARG A 216 27.04 7.43 -32.86
C ARG A 216 26.24 8.08 -31.73
N ARG A 217 25.82 9.34 -31.89
CA ARG A 217 24.98 10.03 -30.89
C ARG A 217 23.64 9.33 -30.69
N LEU A 218 22.98 8.88 -31.76
CA LEU A 218 21.72 8.14 -31.67
C LEU A 218 21.90 6.80 -30.96
N LEU A 219 22.98 6.07 -31.26
CA LEU A 219 23.29 4.79 -30.61
C LEU A 219 23.52 4.97 -29.11
N HIS A 220 24.21 6.03 -28.69
CA HIS A 220 24.37 6.36 -27.28
C HIS A 220 23.02 6.61 -26.59
N LEU A 221 22.15 7.44 -27.18
CA LEU A 221 20.83 7.73 -26.61
C LEU A 221 19.93 6.48 -26.50
N ILE A 222 20.02 5.56 -27.47
CA ILE A 222 19.29 4.28 -27.41
C ILE A 222 19.81 3.43 -26.24
N ASN A 223 21.13 3.35 -26.07
CA ASN A 223 21.73 2.60 -24.97
C ASN A 223 21.34 3.20 -23.61
N ASP A 224 21.39 4.53 -23.46
CA ASP A 224 21.00 5.22 -22.23
C ASP A 224 19.51 4.95 -21.90
N ALA A 225 18.63 4.97 -22.91
CA ALA A 225 17.21 4.65 -22.74
C ALA A 225 16.98 3.18 -22.32
N LEU A 226 17.74 2.23 -22.89
CA LEU A 226 17.66 0.81 -22.52
C LEU A 226 18.16 0.56 -21.10
N GLU A 227 19.20 1.27 -20.66
CA GLU A 227 19.69 1.19 -19.29
C GLU A 227 18.69 1.76 -18.29
N LEU A 228 18.11 2.92 -18.58
CA LEU A 228 17.05 3.51 -17.76
C LEU A 228 15.83 2.58 -17.65
N SER A 229 15.40 1.99 -18.76
CA SER A 229 14.28 1.03 -18.77
C SER A 229 14.57 -0.23 -17.93
N ARG A 230 15.81 -0.74 -17.97
CA ARG A 230 16.23 -1.87 -17.11
C ARG A 230 16.25 -1.50 -15.63
N TYR A 231 16.67 -0.27 -15.31
CA TYR A 231 16.65 0.26 -13.95
C TYR A 231 15.22 0.41 -13.42
N GLU A 232 14.33 1.07 -14.16
CA GLU A 232 12.92 1.27 -13.77
C GLU A 232 12.16 -0.05 -13.59
N ALA A 233 12.50 -1.08 -14.38
CA ALA A 233 11.92 -2.42 -14.25
C ALA A 233 12.51 -3.26 -13.10
N GLY A 234 13.48 -2.73 -12.33
CA GLY A 234 14.19 -3.47 -11.28
C GLY A 234 15.04 -4.63 -11.82
N LYS A 235 15.38 -4.61 -13.13
CA LYS A 235 16.11 -5.68 -13.82
C LYS A 235 17.61 -5.39 -13.96
N MET A 236 18.07 -4.24 -13.49
CA MET A 236 19.50 -3.92 -13.45
C MET A 236 20.16 -4.70 -12.32
N GLN A 237 20.99 -5.69 -12.67
CA GLN A 237 21.83 -6.40 -11.71
C GLN A 237 23.21 -5.74 -11.68
N VAL A 238 23.66 -5.37 -10.49
CA VAL A 238 25.04 -4.95 -10.22
C VAL A 238 25.80 -6.20 -9.77
N ILE A 239 26.93 -6.49 -10.39
CA ILE A 239 27.74 -7.67 -10.07
C ILE A 239 29.00 -7.19 -9.33
N PRO A 240 28.97 -7.12 -7.99
CA PRO A 240 30.13 -6.67 -7.23
C PRO A 240 31.22 -7.74 -7.23
N GLU A 241 32.43 -7.34 -7.61
CA GLU A 241 33.64 -8.14 -7.53
C GLU A 241 34.81 -7.30 -6.99
N ALA A 242 35.81 -7.96 -6.41
CA ALA A 242 37.04 -7.31 -5.98
C ALA A 242 37.90 -7.01 -7.21
N ILE A 243 38.21 -5.74 -7.43
CA ILE A 243 38.96 -5.28 -8.59
C ILE A 243 40.14 -4.42 -8.17
N ASN A 244 41.21 -4.46 -8.96
CA ASN A 244 42.33 -3.54 -8.82
C ASN A 244 41.96 -2.17 -9.42
N LEU A 245 41.90 -1.14 -8.58
CA LEU A 245 41.41 0.18 -8.98
C LEU A 245 42.32 0.86 -10.01
N GLN A 246 43.64 0.71 -9.87
CA GLN A 246 44.62 1.30 -10.78
C GLN A 246 44.47 0.75 -12.20
N SER A 247 44.23 -0.55 -12.34
CA SER A 247 44.01 -1.21 -13.62
C SER A 247 42.74 -0.70 -14.31
N LEU A 248 41.66 -0.48 -13.54
CA LEU A 248 40.43 0.09 -14.08
C LEU A 248 40.63 1.53 -14.55
N ILE A 249 41.32 2.36 -13.76
CA ILE A 249 41.61 3.75 -14.11
C ILE A 249 42.49 3.81 -15.36
N ALA A 250 43.51 2.98 -15.47
CA ALA A 250 44.33 2.88 -16.68
C ALA A 250 43.48 2.56 -17.93
N ALA A 251 42.54 1.62 -17.82
CA ALA A 251 41.63 1.28 -18.91
C ALA A 251 40.68 2.45 -19.30
N VAL A 252 40.27 3.27 -18.34
CA VAL A 252 39.49 4.50 -18.62
C VAL A 252 40.35 5.53 -19.35
N LEU A 253 41.59 5.74 -18.90
CA LEU A 253 42.53 6.69 -19.53
C LEU A 253 42.81 6.31 -20.98
N ASP A 254 43.11 5.04 -21.25
CA ASP A 254 43.34 4.53 -22.61
C ASP A 254 42.14 4.79 -23.54
N LEU A 255 40.92 4.68 -22.99
CA LEU A 255 39.69 4.84 -23.75
C LEU A 255 39.39 6.32 -24.08
N VAL A 256 39.78 7.26 -23.23
CA VAL A 256 39.57 8.70 -23.44
C VAL A 256 40.77 9.40 -24.09
N GLN A 257 41.95 8.78 -24.11
CA GLN A 257 43.17 9.33 -24.72
C GLN A 257 42.99 9.85 -26.16
N PRO A 258 42.22 9.19 -27.04
CA PRO A 258 41.98 9.72 -28.38
C PRO A 258 41.19 11.04 -28.40
N LEU A 259 40.38 11.33 -27.38
CA LEU A 259 39.54 12.54 -27.29
C LEU A 259 40.36 13.80 -26.97
N ILE A 260 41.54 13.64 -26.38
CA ILE A 260 42.47 14.74 -26.08
C ILE A 260 43.61 14.84 -27.09
N SER A 261 43.82 13.84 -27.95
CA SER A 261 44.96 13.81 -28.88
C SER A 261 44.95 14.98 -29.90
N ASP A 262 43.76 15.50 -30.21
CA ASP A 262 43.55 16.63 -31.12
C ASP A 262 43.27 17.96 -30.36
N ARG A 263 43.43 17.98 -29.03
CA ARG A 263 43.19 19.15 -28.17
C ARG A 263 44.46 19.46 -27.36
N ASP A 264 44.77 20.74 -27.18
CA ASP A 264 45.88 21.17 -26.32
C ASP A 264 45.45 21.11 -24.85
N LEU A 265 45.20 19.89 -24.37
CA LEU A 265 44.68 19.58 -23.04
C LEU A 265 45.54 18.54 -22.34
N GLN A 266 45.93 18.82 -21.10
CA GLN A 266 46.66 17.87 -20.26
C GLN A 266 45.71 17.08 -19.35
N LEU A 267 45.79 15.74 -19.42
CA LEU A 267 45.11 14.84 -18.48
C LEU A 267 46.13 14.34 -17.43
N MET A 268 45.90 14.69 -16.16
CA MET A 268 46.74 14.28 -15.03
C MET A 268 45.97 13.32 -14.13
N THR A 269 46.68 12.34 -13.55
CA THR A 269 46.11 11.41 -12.56
C THR A 269 46.91 11.46 -11.28
N ASP A 270 46.19 11.46 -10.15
CA ASP A 270 46.73 11.40 -8.80
C ASP A 270 46.01 10.25 -8.08
N LEU A 271 46.78 9.22 -7.71
CA LEU A 271 46.29 7.97 -7.12
C LEU A 271 46.99 7.64 -5.80
N ASP A 272 47.70 8.60 -5.20
CA ASP A 272 48.58 8.35 -4.05
C ASP A 272 47.80 7.86 -2.81
N ASP A 273 46.56 8.33 -2.63
CA ASP A 273 45.66 7.93 -1.54
C ASP A 273 44.60 6.88 -1.98
N ALA A 274 44.71 6.34 -3.19
CA ALA A 274 43.71 5.41 -3.73
C ALA A 274 43.91 3.98 -3.17
N PRO A 275 42.84 3.30 -2.75
CA PRO A 275 42.94 1.89 -2.32
C PRO A 275 43.33 1.00 -3.50
N GLU A 276 44.17 0.00 -3.24
CA GLU A 276 44.66 -0.94 -4.26
C GLU A 276 43.52 -1.80 -4.83
N GLU A 277 42.61 -2.26 -3.96
CA GLU A 277 41.43 -3.03 -4.31
C GLU A 277 40.13 -2.37 -3.83
N VAL A 278 39.08 -2.47 -4.63
CA VAL A 278 37.71 -2.04 -4.29
C VAL A 278 36.71 -3.13 -4.67
N ILE A 279 35.64 -3.28 -3.89
CA ILE A 279 34.52 -4.18 -4.22
C ILE A 279 33.46 -3.35 -4.96
N THR A 280 33.29 -3.61 -6.25
CA THR A 280 32.34 -2.88 -7.10
C THR A 280 32.04 -3.67 -8.38
N ASP A 281 31.12 -3.17 -9.20
CA ASP A 281 30.93 -3.67 -10.56
C ASP A 281 31.89 -2.91 -11.50
N PRO A 282 32.91 -3.58 -12.09
CA PRO A 282 33.91 -2.91 -12.91
C PRO A 282 33.33 -2.26 -14.14
N PHE A 283 32.31 -2.88 -14.77
CA PHE A 283 31.71 -2.34 -15.97
C PHE A 283 30.98 -1.03 -15.66
N ARG A 284 30.24 -1.00 -14.55
CA ARG A 284 29.54 0.22 -14.09
C ARG A 284 30.50 1.31 -13.64
N LEU A 285 31.54 0.96 -12.89
CA LEU A 285 32.52 1.95 -12.45
C LEU A 285 33.31 2.54 -13.64
N GLN A 286 33.73 1.70 -14.60
CA GLN A 286 34.39 2.16 -15.82
C GLN A 286 33.48 3.09 -16.64
N GLN A 287 32.20 2.76 -16.77
CA GLN A 287 31.21 3.59 -17.46
C GLN A 287 31.06 4.96 -16.78
N VAL A 288 30.92 5.00 -15.45
CA VAL A 288 30.82 6.26 -14.67
C VAL A 288 32.05 7.13 -14.89
N LEU A 289 33.25 6.57 -14.71
CA LEU A 289 34.50 7.31 -14.85
C LEU A 289 34.71 7.80 -16.28
N THR A 290 34.41 6.98 -17.29
CA THR A 290 34.47 7.37 -18.70
C THR A 290 33.53 8.55 -19.00
N ASN A 291 32.30 8.51 -18.48
CA ASN A 291 31.33 9.58 -18.66
C ASN A 291 31.79 10.89 -18.00
N LEU A 292 32.33 10.81 -16.78
CA LEU A 292 32.83 11.99 -16.07
C LEU A 292 34.04 12.61 -16.78
N VAL A 293 35.03 11.80 -17.15
CA VAL A 293 36.26 12.28 -17.79
C VAL A 293 35.99 12.80 -19.20
N SER A 294 35.14 12.11 -19.98
CA SER A 294 34.74 12.60 -21.31
C SER A 294 33.92 13.90 -21.25
N ASN A 295 33.12 14.11 -20.19
CA ASN A 295 32.47 15.40 -19.94
C ASN A 295 33.50 16.47 -19.58
N ALA A 296 34.46 16.19 -18.71
CA ALA A 296 35.53 17.13 -18.37
C ALA A 296 36.29 17.59 -19.63
N ILE A 297 36.74 16.64 -20.48
CA ILE A 297 37.43 16.95 -21.75
C ILE A 297 36.56 17.80 -22.69
N ARG A 298 35.25 17.56 -22.71
CA ARG A 298 34.31 18.28 -23.58
C ARG A 298 34.14 19.74 -23.17
N TYR A 299 34.11 20.01 -21.86
CA TYR A 299 33.80 21.33 -21.30
C TYR A 299 35.03 22.13 -20.85
N THR A 300 36.24 21.55 -20.88
CA THR A 300 37.49 22.28 -20.71
C THR A 300 37.97 22.82 -22.05
N GLU A 301 38.08 24.15 -22.18
CA GLU A 301 38.40 24.85 -23.44
C GLU A 301 39.92 24.96 -23.68
N THR A 302 40.71 25.17 -22.62
CA THR A 302 42.18 25.32 -22.67
C THR A 302 42.82 24.78 -21.39
N GLY A 303 44.07 24.32 -21.45
CA GLY A 303 44.81 23.88 -20.24
C GLY A 303 45.94 22.90 -20.51
#